data_AF-A0A1Z8UHE2-F1
#
_entry.id   AF-A0A1Z8UHE2-F1
#
_cell.length_a   1.000
_cell.length_b   1.000
_cell.length_c   1.000
_cell.angle_alpha   90.00
_cell.angle_beta   90.00
_cell.angle_gamma   90.00
#
_symmetry.space_group_name_H-M   'P 1'
#
loop_
_entity.id
_entity.type
_entity.pdbx_description
1 polymer ?
#
loop_
_entity_poly.entity_id
_entity_poly.type
_entity_poly.pdbx_seq_one_letter_code
_entity_poly.pdbx_strand_id
1 'polypeptide(L)'
;MNQTGNKGDDRFWKPEVDKAGNGYAVIRFLPAPQGEDMPFVRMWDHGFQGPGGWYIENSLTTLSQDDPVSEYNSKLWNSGHDEDKETARKQKRRLNYIANIYVVKDSANPSREGQVYLYKFGKKIFDKLNDAMNPQYDDESPINPFDFWEGADFKLKIRQVEGYRNYDKSEFDKVSVLSGADGAELSDETLEEVWGKQHSLQEIVDPKNFKSYDELKAKLYKVLGLDGSTHAPTVTAEDDNAAVGFTPNFKERSAPESEVTSSPTLASDDGDDESLDFFKSLAEDN
;
A
#
# COMPACT_ATOMS: atom_id res chain seq x y z
N MET A 1 2.93 -10.50 -27.38
CA MET A 1 1.51 -10.77 -27.04
C MET A 1 1.24 -10.19 -25.66
N ASN A 2 0.49 -9.10 -25.57
CA ASN A 2 0.09 -8.50 -24.28
C ASN A 2 -1.24 -9.10 -23.83
N GLN A 3 -1.23 -9.94 -22.80
CA GLN A 3 -2.42 -10.33 -22.06
C GLN A 3 -2.50 -9.53 -20.76
N THR A 4 -2.97 -8.30 -20.83
CA THR A 4 -3.46 -7.54 -19.66
C THR A 4 -4.95 -7.83 -19.50
N GLY A 5 -5.26 -9.04 -19.05
CA GLY A 5 -6.54 -9.38 -18.44
C GLY A 5 -6.34 -9.37 -16.94
N ASN A 6 -7.16 -8.60 -16.23
CA ASN A 6 -7.15 -8.38 -14.78
C ASN A 6 -7.51 -9.67 -13.99
N LYS A 7 -6.71 -10.73 -14.14
CA LYS A 7 -6.62 -11.80 -13.15
C LYS A 7 -5.73 -11.26 -12.04
N GLY A 8 -6.25 -11.24 -10.81
CA GLY A 8 -5.42 -10.93 -9.65
C GLY A 8 -4.20 -11.84 -9.65
N ASP A 9 -3.07 -11.33 -9.17
CA ASP A 9 -1.89 -12.17 -8.93
C ASP A 9 -2.24 -13.22 -7.87
N ASP A 10 -2.32 -14.48 -8.28
CA ASP A 10 -2.76 -15.62 -7.44
C ASP A 10 -1.81 -15.85 -6.25
N ARG A 11 -0.61 -15.24 -6.27
CA ARG A 11 0.34 -15.24 -5.14
C ARG A 11 -0.16 -14.40 -3.96
N PHE A 12 -1.07 -13.46 -4.17
CA PHE A 12 -1.53 -12.57 -3.11
C PHE A 12 -2.74 -13.14 -2.37
N TRP A 13 -2.55 -13.38 -1.08
CA TRP A 13 -3.67 -13.66 -0.18
C TRP A 13 -4.39 -12.38 0.20
N LYS A 14 -5.72 -12.46 0.27
CA LYS A 14 -6.58 -11.39 0.78
C LYS A 14 -7.57 -11.99 1.77
N PRO A 15 -7.74 -11.38 2.95
CA PRO A 15 -8.73 -11.83 3.90
C PRO A 15 -10.13 -11.62 3.33
N GLU A 16 -10.96 -12.66 3.43
CA GLU A 16 -12.37 -12.55 3.12
C GLU A 16 -13.16 -12.07 4.34
N VAL A 17 -14.23 -11.36 4.05
CA VAL A 17 -15.12 -10.78 5.06
C VAL A 17 -16.55 -11.26 4.80
N ASP A 18 -17.30 -11.43 5.88
CA ASP A 18 -18.72 -11.73 5.81
C ASP A 18 -19.53 -10.53 5.29
N LYS A 19 -20.85 -10.74 5.16
CA LYS A 19 -21.77 -9.68 4.70
C LYS A 19 -21.81 -8.45 5.61
N ALA A 20 -21.39 -8.58 6.86
CA ALA A 20 -21.30 -7.49 7.83
C ALA A 20 -19.90 -6.83 7.84
N GLY A 21 -18.99 -7.25 6.95
CA GLY A 21 -17.64 -6.71 6.86
C GLY A 21 -16.69 -7.24 7.94
N ASN A 22 -17.07 -8.30 8.67
CA ASN A 22 -16.20 -8.94 9.65
C ASN A 22 -15.41 -10.07 9.03
N GLY A 23 -14.13 -10.20 9.39
CA GLY A 23 -13.25 -11.25 8.90
C GLY A 23 -12.38 -11.79 10.03
N TYR A 24 -12.02 -13.06 9.92
CA TYR A 24 -11.12 -13.71 10.87
C TYR A 24 -10.20 -14.69 10.12
N ALA A 25 -8.90 -14.54 10.35
CA ALA A 25 -7.88 -15.48 9.89
C ALA A 25 -6.74 -15.52 10.91
N VAL A 26 -5.99 -16.63 10.91
CA VAL A 26 -4.72 -16.75 11.62
C VAL A 26 -3.63 -16.94 10.57
N ILE A 27 -2.66 -16.03 10.57
CA ILE A 27 -1.55 -16.03 9.63
C ILE A 27 -0.24 -15.94 10.41
N ARG A 28 0.84 -16.50 9.88
CA ARG A 28 2.20 -16.32 10.39
C ARG A 28 2.99 -15.49 9.40
N PHE A 29 3.63 -14.42 9.86
CA PHE A 29 4.58 -13.69 9.02
C PHE A 29 5.87 -14.51 8.90
N LEU A 30 6.41 -14.58 7.70
CA LEU A 30 7.57 -15.43 7.40
C LEU A 30 8.87 -14.61 7.33
N PRO A 31 10.03 -15.22 7.61
CA PRO A 31 11.31 -14.52 7.56
C PRO A 31 11.66 -14.08 6.14
N ALA A 32 12.82 -13.45 5.98
CA ALA A 32 13.27 -13.03 4.67
C ALA A 32 13.37 -14.23 3.70
N PRO A 33 12.87 -14.09 2.46
CA PRO A 33 12.98 -15.15 1.46
C PRO A 33 14.44 -15.37 1.06
N GLN A 34 14.72 -16.50 0.42
CA GLN A 34 16.08 -16.87 0.03
C GLN A 34 16.79 -15.77 -0.79
N GLY A 35 17.94 -15.31 -0.29
CA GLY A 35 18.77 -14.30 -0.95
C GLY A 35 18.33 -12.86 -0.74
N GLU A 36 17.40 -12.60 0.18
CA GLU A 36 16.98 -11.27 0.60
C GLU A 36 17.17 -11.09 2.10
N ASP A 37 17.42 -9.86 2.56
CA ASP A 37 17.71 -9.57 3.98
C ASP A 37 16.47 -9.10 4.76
N MET A 38 15.44 -8.64 4.05
CA MET A 38 14.25 -8.03 4.66
C MET A 38 13.02 -8.94 4.50
N PRO A 39 12.23 -9.18 5.57
CA PRO A 39 11.02 -10.00 5.51
C PRO A 39 9.80 -9.25 4.94
N PHE A 40 9.96 -7.96 4.62
CA PHE A 40 8.93 -7.15 3.97
C PHE A 40 9.54 -6.10 3.04
N VAL A 41 8.74 -5.62 2.10
CA VAL A 41 9.06 -4.45 1.28
C VAL A 41 8.00 -3.35 1.45
N ARG A 42 8.46 -2.10 1.31
CA ARG A 42 7.61 -0.90 1.32
C ARG A 42 7.22 -0.55 -0.11
N MET A 43 5.94 -0.28 -0.36
CA MET A 43 5.45 0.11 -1.67
C MET A 43 4.41 1.22 -1.58
N TRP A 44 4.59 2.25 -2.39
CA TRP A 44 3.65 3.36 -2.55
C TRP A 44 2.82 3.18 -3.81
N ASP A 45 1.52 3.45 -3.72
CA ASP A 45 0.63 3.51 -4.88
C ASP A 45 -0.33 4.71 -4.81
N HIS A 46 -0.91 5.07 -5.94
CA HIS A 46 -2.00 6.03 -6.03
C HIS A 46 -3.28 5.31 -6.45
N GLY A 47 -4.42 5.75 -5.90
CA GLY A 47 -5.72 5.18 -6.21
C GLY A 47 -6.82 6.22 -6.07
N PHE A 48 -7.19 6.88 -7.16
CA PHE A 48 -8.24 7.90 -7.17
C PHE A 48 -9.02 7.90 -8.49
N GLN A 49 -10.19 8.54 -8.47
CA GLN A 49 -11.04 8.69 -9.65
C GLN A 49 -11.12 10.17 -10.04
N GLY A 50 -10.90 10.44 -11.32
CA GLY A 50 -11.10 11.75 -11.94
C GLY A 50 -12.15 11.69 -13.07
N PRO A 51 -12.38 12.80 -13.79
CA PRO A 51 -13.33 12.86 -14.89
C PRO A 51 -13.06 11.83 -16.01
N GLY A 52 -11.78 11.52 -16.25
CA GLY A 52 -11.34 10.54 -17.25
C GLY A 52 -11.26 9.09 -16.74
N GLY A 53 -11.75 8.80 -15.54
CA GLY A 53 -11.78 7.45 -14.96
C GLY A 53 -10.83 7.26 -13.77
N TRP A 54 -10.34 6.04 -13.60
CA TRP A 54 -9.51 5.66 -12.44
C TRP A 54 -8.01 5.78 -12.73
N TYR A 55 -7.28 6.40 -11.81
CA TYR A 55 -5.83 6.31 -11.69
C TYR A 55 -5.49 5.33 -10.57
N ILE A 56 -5.03 4.13 -10.94
CA ILE A 56 -4.55 3.09 -10.02
C ILE A 56 -3.19 2.65 -10.53
N GLU A 57 -2.12 3.11 -9.90
CA GLU A 57 -0.74 2.89 -10.35
C GLU A 57 0.23 2.86 -9.17
N ASN A 58 1.32 2.11 -9.31
CA ASN A 58 2.45 2.17 -8.38
C ASN A 58 3.14 3.53 -8.50
N SER A 59 3.57 4.09 -7.36
CA SER A 59 4.28 5.36 -7.32
C SER A 59 5.78 5.15 -7.47
N LEU A 60 6.40 5.96 -8.33
CA LEU A 60 7.86 5.99 -8.53
C LEU A 60 8.63 6.39 -7.27
N THR A 61 7.95 7.01 -6.31
CA THR A 61 8.54 7.30 -4.99
C THR A 61 8.93 6.04 -4.20
N THR A 62 8.41 4.86 -4.57
CA THR A 62 8.89 3.58 -4.04
C THR A 62 10.35 3.33 -4.40
N LEU A 63 10.78 3.80 -5.57
CA LEU A 63 12.15 3.69 -6.09
C LEU A 63 12.98 4.94 -5.80
N SER A 64 12.49 5.83 -4.92
CA SER A 64 13.10 7.14 -4.66
C SER A 64 13.25 8.01 -5.91
N GLN A 65 12.31 7.89 -6.85
CA GLN A 65 12.26 8.68 -8.09
C GLN A 65 11.11 9.69 -8.07
N ASP A 66 11.21 10.71 -8.93
CA ASP A 66 10.16 11.70 -9.13
C ASP A 66 8.88 11.06 -9.64
N ASP A 67 7.74 11.50 -9.10
CA ASP A 67 6.43 10.95 -9.38
C ASP A 67 5.46 12.08 -9.81
N PRO A 68 4.81 11.97 -10.98
CA PRO A 68 4.03 13.08 -11.54
C PRO A 68 2.79 13.42 -10.71
N VAL A 69 2.22 12.46 -9.98
CA VAL A 69 1.07 12.72 -9.10
C VAL A 69 1.54 13.45 -7.85
N SER A 70 2.69 13.07 -7.31
CA SER A 70 3.30 13.70 -6.14
C SER A 70 3.70 15.16 -6.44
N GLU A 71 4.30 15.43 -7.59
CA GLU A 71 4.56 16.80 -8.06
C GLU A 71 3.28 17.61 -8.23
N TYR A 72 2.26 17.03 -8.86
CA TYR A 72 0.98 17.70 -9.08
C TYR A 72 0.29 18.04 -7.75
N ASN A 73 0.25 17.09 -6.82
CA ASN A 73 -0.31 17.30 -5.49
C ASN A 73 0.43 18.37 -4.69
N SER A 74 1.76 18.45 -4.81
CA SER A 74 2.54 19.53 -4.20
C SER A 74 2.14 20.90 -4.74
N LYS A 75 1.82 21.02 -6.04
CA LYS A 75 1.31 22.27 -6.62
C LYS A 75 -0.07 22.64 -6.07
N LEU A 76 -0.98 21.65 -6.00
CA LEU A 76 -2.31 21.84 -5.41
C LEU A 76 -2.23 22.25 -3.94
N TRP A 77 -1.40 21.58 -3.15
CA TRP A 77 -1.26 21.86 -1.73
C TRP A 77 -0.77 23.29 -1.46
N ASN A 78 0.14 23.77 -2.31
CA ASN A 78 0.75 25.09 -2.21
C ASN A 78 -0.04 26.20 -2.93
N SER A 79 -1.19 25.90 -3.55
CA SER A 79 -1.98 26.90 -4.27
C SER A 79 -2.66 27.93 -3.35
N GLY A 80 -2.76 27.60 -2.05
CA GLY A 80 -3.47 28.40 -1.06
C GLY A 80 -4.98 28.17 -1.01
N HIS A 81 -5.56 27.42 -1.95
CA HIS A 81 -7.00 27.14 -2.01
C HIS A 81 -7.33 25.82 -1.28
N ASP A 82 -8.39 25.83 -0.48
CA ASP A 82 -8.75 24.64 0.31
C ASP A 82 -9.32 23.50 -0.56
N GLU A 83 -9.97 23.82 -1.68
CA GLU A 83 -10.45 22.84 -2.65
C GLU A 83 -9.31 22.04 -3.31
N ASP A 84 -8.18 22.69 -3.57
CA ASP A 84 -6.99 22.05 -4.12
C ASP A 84 -6.34 21.11 -3.09
N LYS A 85 -6.30 21.52 -1.81
CA LYS A 85 -5.80 20.66 -0.73
C LYS A 85 -6.68 19.42 -0.55
N GLU A 86 -8.00 19.55 -0.65
CA GLU A 86 -8.92 18.41 -0.62
C GLU A 86 -8.68 17.45 -1.80
N THR A 87 -8.41 18.01 -2.98
CA THR A 87 -8.05 17.22 -4.16
C THR A 87 -6.73 16.48 -3.95
N ALA A 88 -5.70 17.15 -3.44
CA ALA A 88 -4.41 16.54 -3.11
C ALA A 88 -4.54 15.43 -2.05
N ARG A 89 -5.42 15.59 -1.04
CA ARG A 89 -5.72 14.55 -0.04
C ARG A 89 -6.31 13.30 -0.69
N LYS A 90 -7.24 13.46 -1.63
CA LYS A 90 -7.88 12.34 -2.35
C LYS A 90 -6.90 11.61 -3.28
N GLN A 91 -5.92 12.34 -3.84
CA GLN A 91 -4.91 11.80 -4.74
C GLN A 91 -3.64 11.32 -4.01
N LYS A 92 -3.56 11.48 -2.68
CA LYS A 92 -2.39 11.15 -1.86
C LYS A 92 -1.97 9.70 -2.06
N ARG A 93 -0.65 9.47 -2.14
CA ARG A 93 -0.08 8.12 -2.17
C ARG A 93 -0.47 7.33 -0.91
N ARG A 94 -0.64 6.02 -1.07
CA ARG A 94 -0.98 5.08 0.00
C ARG A 94 0.22 4.20 0.28
N LEU A 95 0.60 4.14 1.55
CA LEU A 95 1.67 3.26 2.03
C LEU A 95 1.15 1.84 2.17
N ASN A 96 1.85 0.91 1.57
CA ASN A 96 1.61 -0.51 1.77
C ASN A 96 2.92 -1.21 2.10
N TYR A 97 2.79 -2.26 2.89
CA TYR A 97 3.82 -3.23 3.18
C TYR A 97 3.42 -4.55 2.55
N ILE A 98 4.40 -5.29 2.04
CA ILE A 98 4.19 -6.63 1.50
C ILE A 98 5.18 -7.57 2.14
N ALA A 99 4.69 -8.68 2.70
CA ALA A 99 5.48 -9.73 3.32
C ALA A 99 4.99 -11.10 2.86
N ASN A 100 5.85 -12.11 2.96
CA ASN A 100 5.42 -13.50 2.87
C ASN A 100 4.68 -13.89 4.16
N ILE A 101 3.60 -14.64 4.01
CA ILE A 101 2.83 -15.20 5.12
C ILE A 101 2.56 -16.67 4.88
N TYR A 102 2.42 -17.42 5.97
CA TYR A 102 1.85 -18.75 6.00
C TYR A 102 0.44 -18.68 6.58
N VAL A 103 -0.53 -19.28 5.89
CA VAL A 103 -1.93 -19.28 6.33
C VAL A 103 -2.16 -20.45 7.29
N VAL A 104 -2.24 -20.16 8.59
CA VAL A 104 -2.50 -21.16 9.64
C VAL A 104 -3.99 -21.52 9.66
N LYS A 105 -4.87 -20.51 9.56
CA LYS A 105 -6.32 -20.70 9.53
C LYS A 105 -7.02 -19.65 8.69
N ASP A 106 -7.85 -20.09 7.76
CA ASP A 106 -8.70 -19.25 6.92
C ASP A 106 -10.08 -19.90 6.83
N SER A 107 -10.96 -19.57 7.78
CA SER A 107 -12.28 -20.19 7.87
C SER A 107 -13.19 -19.86 6.68
N ALA A 108 -12.88 -18.81 5.91
CA ALA A 108 -13.60 -18.49 4.69
C ALA A 108 -13.10 -19.34 3.51
N ASN A 109 -11.81 -19.66 3.46
CA ASN A 109 -11.22 -20.53 2.43
C ASN A 109 -10.23 -21.53 3.03
N PRO A 110 -10.73 -22.66 3.58
CA PRO A 110 -9.88 -23.68 4.19
C PRO A 110 -8.86 -24.27 3.20
N SER A 111 -9.11 -24.18 1.89
CA SER A 111 -8.18 -24.64 0.86
C SER A 111 -6.86 -23.86 0.79
N ARG A 112 -6.75 -22.71 1.47
CA ARG A 112 -5.53 -21.90 1.55
C ARG A 112 -4.68 -22.22 2.78
N GLU A 113 -5.25 -22.94 3.75
CA GLU A 113 -4.54 -23.32 4.98
C GLU A 113 -3.33 -24.20 4.64
N GLY A 114 -2.21 -23.95 5.30
CA GLY A 114 -0.95 -24.65 5.05
C GLY A 114 -0.12 -24.14 3.87
N GLN A 115 -0.51 -23.03 3.22
CA GLN A 115 0.17 -22.49 2.06
C GLN A 115 0.79 -21.12 2.32
N VAL A 116 1.82 -20.81 1.52
CA VAL A 116 2.55 -19.55 1.54
C VAL A 116 1.96 -18.60 0.50
N TYR A 117 1.78 -17.34 0.89
CA TYR A 117 1.29 -16.27 0.03
C TYR A 117 1.97 -14.94 0.34
N LEU A 118 1.85 -13.99 -0.58
CA LEU A 118 2.12 -12.58 -0.32
C LEU A 118 0.92 -11.91 0.34
N TYR A 119 1.17 -11.15 1.40
CA TYR A 119 0.14 -10.32 2.04
C TYR A 119 0.48 -8.84 1.93
N LYS A 120 -0.42 -8.08 1.31
CA LYS A 120 -0.34 -6.62 1.22
C LYS A 120 -1.17 -6.00 2.36
N PHE A 121 -0.53 -5.24 3.24
CA PHE A 121 -1.16 -4.61 4.40
C PHE A 121 -0.72 -3.15 4.57
N GLY A 122 -1.49 -2.40 5.37
CA GLY A 122 -1.22 -0.98 5.64
C GLY A 122 -0.52 -0.74 6.98
N LYS A 123 -0.28 0.53 7.28
CA LYS A 123 0.42 1.00 8.50
C LYS A 123 -0.11 0.37 9.79
N LYS A 124 -1.42 0.22 9.97
CA LYS A 124 -1.99 -0.33 11.23
C LYS A 124 -1.54 -1.75 11.58
N ILE A 125 -1.25 -2.59 10.60
CA ILE A 125 -0.72 -3.95 10.84
C ILE A 125 0.79 -3.89 10.99
N PHE A 126 1.46 -3.02 10.24
CA PHE A 126 2.89 -2.76 10.41
C PHE A 126 3.24 -2.23 11.79
N ASP A 127 2.45 -1.31 12.33
CA ASP A 127 2.61 -0.77 13.68
C ASP A 127 2.55 -1.92 14.70
N LYS A 128 1.62 -2.86 14.55
CA LYS A 128 1.54 -4.05 15.44
C LYS A 128 2.78 -4.95 15.33
N LEU A 129 3.32 -5.14 14.12
CA LEU A 129 4.59 -5.86 13.92
C LEU A 129 5.74 -5.15 14.63
N ASN A 130 5.82 -3.83 14.46
CA ASN A 130 6.85 -3.02 15.10
C ASN A 130 6.73 -2.99 16.62
N ASP A 131 5.51 -2.86 17.16
CA ASP A 131 5.25 -2.87 18.60
C ASP A 131 5.60 -4.23 19.22
N ALA A 132 5.43 -5.33 18.49
CA ALA A 132 5.86 -6.66 18.95
C ALA A 132 7.39 -6.79 19.03
N MET A 133 8.11 -6.21 18.07
CA MET A 133 9.59 -6.21 18.05
C MET A 133 10.19 -5.17 19.02
N ASN A 134 9.49 -4.05 19.21
CA ASN A 134 9.92 -2.91 20.01
C ASN A 134 8.83 -2.52 21.03
N PRO A 135 8.60 -3.35 22.06
CA PRO A 135 7.57 -3.08 23.06
C PRO A 135 7.81 -1.76 23.79
N GLN A 136 6.74 -1.08 24.15
CA GLN A 136 6.79 0.25 24.77
C GLN A 136 6.82 0.21 26.31
N TYR A 137 6.66 -0.98 26.90
CA TYR A 137 6.53 -1.18 28.33
C TYR A 137 7.53 -2.24 28.83
N ASP A 138 8.10 -2.01 30.02
CA ASP A 138 9.16 -2.85 30.60
C ASP A 138 8.72 -4.29 30.93
N ASP A 139 7.41 -4.54 31.02
CA ASP A 139 6.83 -5.86 31.28
C ASP A 139 6.55 -6.68 30.01
N GLU A 140 6.76 -6.10 28.84
CA GLU A 140 6.60 -6.75 27.54
C GLU A 140 7.96 -7.21 27.00
N SER A 141 8.06 -8.47 26.60
CA SER A 141 9.28 -9.00 25.98
C SER A 141 9.22 -8.83 24.46
N PRO A 142 10.31 -8.36 23.82
CA PRO A 142 10.36 -8.23 22.37
C PRO A 142 10.27 -9.61 21.72
N ILE A 143 9.47 -9.69 20.67
CA ILE A 143 9.26 -10.91 19.87
C ILE A 143 9.57 -10.55 18.42
N ASN A 144 10.35 -11.38 17.73
CA ASN A 144 10.49 -11.28 16.28
C ASN A 144 9.33 -12.04 15.61
N PRO A 145 8.28 -11.37 15.11
CA PRO A 145 7.11 -12.03 14.55
C PRO A 145 7.39 -12.79 13.24
N PHE A 146 8.57 -12.58 12.64
CA PHE A 146 9.02 -13.24 11.42
C PHE A 146 9.83 -14.51 11.68
N ASP A 147 10.14 -14.84 12.93
CA ASP A 147 10.90 -16.04 13.28
C ASP A 147 10.03 -17.31 13.22
N PHE A 148 10.57 -18.43 12.74
CA PHE A 148 9.83 -19.69 12.64
C PHE A 148 9.66 -20.42 13.99
N TRP A 149 10.61 -20.28 14.91
CA TRP A 149 10.66 -21.02 16.18
C TRP A 149 10.21 -20.16 17.36
N GLU A 150 10.63 -18.90 17.41
CA GLU A 150 10.39 -17.96 18.50
C GLU A 150 9.50 -16.78 18.10
N GLY A 151 8.88 -16.83 16.92
CA GLY A 151 7.88 -15.86 16.50
C GLY A 151 6.48 -16.13 17.07
N ALA A 152 5.49 -15.43 16.54
CA ALA A 152 4.10 -15.58 16.96
C ALA A 152 3.12 -15.51 15.79
N ASP A 153 2.04 -16.29 15.90
CA ASP A 153 0.93 -16.24 14.94
C ASP A 153 0.14 -14.94 15.11
N PHE A 154 -0.31 -14.38 14.01
CA PHE A 154 -1.10 -13.15 13.99
C PHE A 154 -2.58 -13.47 13.76
N LYS A 155 -3.41 -13.17 14.77
CA LYS A 155 -4.86 -13.27 14.69
C LYS A 155 -5.40 -12.02 14.00
N LEU A 156 -5.59 -12.09 12.69
CA LEU A 156 -6.18 -11.02 11.90
C LEU A 156 -7.69 -10.96 12.15
N LYS A 157 -8.15 -9.90 12.80
CA LYS A 157 -9.57 -9.64 13.08
C LYS A 157 -10.00 -8.35 12.39
N ILE A 158 -10.87 -8.48 11.40
CA ILE A 158 -11.38 -7.37 10.60
C ILE A 158 -12.78 -7.04 11.09
N ARG A 159 -13.05 -5.75 11.26
CA ARG A 159 -14.39 -5.21 11.55
C ARG A 159 -14.66 -3.97 10.72
N GLN A 160 -15.92 -3.68 10.44
CA GLN A 160 -16.33 -2.41 9.87
C GLN A 160 -16.60 -1.42 11.01
N VAL A 161 -15.88 -0.29 11.04
CA VAL A 161 -16.11 0.83 11.98
C VAL A 161 -16.20 2.10 11.16
N GLU A 162 -17.32 2.83 11.28
CA GLU A 162 -17.58 4.08 10.55
C GLU A 162 -17.40 3.97 9.03
N GLY A 163 -17.72 2.80 8.45
CA GLY A 163 -17.58 2.54 7.02
C GLY A 163 -16.19 2.08 6.57
N TYR A 164 -15.19 2.04 7.46
CA TYR A 164 -13.83 1.62 7.15
C TYR A 164 -13.46 0.27 7.79
N ARG A 165 -12.49 -0.42 7.19
CA ARG A 165 -11.91 -1.64 7.79
C ARG A 165 -11.02 -1.25 8.97
N ASN A 166 -11.30 -1.83 10.12
CA ASN A 166 -10.55 -1.68 11.35
C ASN A 166 -9.86 -3.00 11.72
N TYR A 167 -8.64 -2.90 12.25
CA TYR A 167 -7.79 -4.03 12.63
C TYR A 167 -7.36 -3.97 14.10
N ASP A 168 -7.93 -3.08 14.91
CA ASP A 168 -7.42 -2.79 16.27
C ASP A 168 -7.49 -4.03 17.19
N LYS A 169 -8.48 -4.90 16.94
CA LYS A 169 -8.66 -6.18 17.65
C LYS A 169 -7.74 -7.32 17.16
N SER A 170 -6.94 -7.07 16.13
CA SER A 170 -5.90 -8.02 15.70
C SER A 170 -4.74 -7.99 16.68
N GLU A 171 -4.16 -9.15 16.96
CA GLU A 171 -3.14 -9.33 17.98
C GLU A 171 -2.24 -10.53 17.64
N PHE A 172 -1.04 -10.54 18.19
CA PHE A 172 -0.19 -11.72 18.18
C PHE A 172 -0.66 -12.71 19.23
N ASP A 173 -0.54 -14.00 18.92
CA ASP A 173 -0.65 -15.06 19.91
C ASP A 173 0.63 -15.15 20.76
N LYS A 174 0.68 -16.14 21.63
CA LYS A 174 1.91 -16.48 22.37
C LYS A 174 3.01 -16.92 21.41
N VAL A 175 4.25 -16.72 21.84
CA VAL A 175 5.43 -17.24 21.15
C VAL A 175 5.30 -18.76 20.98
N SER A 176 5.47 -19.22 19.75
CA SER A 176 5.43 -20.63 19.41
C SER A 176 6.16 -20.89 18.10
N VAL A 177 6.60 -22.15 17.94
CA VAL A 177 7.00 -22.68 16.65
C VAL A 177 5.80 -22.59 15.69
N LEU A 178 6.06 -22.30 14.41
CA LEU A 178 5.03 -22.26 13.39
C LEU A 178 4.23 -23.57 13.41
N SER A 179 2.91 -23.44 13.53
CA SER A 179 1.99 -24.59 13.51
C SER A 179 1.41 -24.85 12.13
N GLY A 180 1.21 -26.12 11.81
CA GLY A 180 0.45 -26.59 10.66
C GLY A 180 -1.04 -26.25 10.74
N ALA A 181 -1.76 -26.50 9.65
CA ALA A 181 -3.23 -26.33 9.60
C ALA A 181 -3.99 -27.23 10.61
N ASP A 182 -3.36 -28.32 11.03
CA ASP A 182 -3.85 -29.24 12.06
C ASP A 182 -3.54 -28.77 13.50
N GLY A 183 -2.80 -27.67 13.65
CA GLY A 183 -2.38 -27.11 14.93
C GLY A 183 -1.18 -27.80 15.57
N ALA A 184 -0.50 -28.71 14.85
CA ALA A 184 0.75 -29.31 15.31
C ALA A 184 1.94 -28.43 14.91
N GLU A 185 2.97 -28.36 15.75
CA GLU A 185 4.23 -27.68 15.41
C GLU A 185 4.88 -28.35 14.18
N LEU A 186 5.38 -27.54 13.25
CA LEU A 186 6.07 -28.04 12.07
C LEU A 186 7.48 -28.51 12.43
N SER A 187 7.94 -29.58 11.79
CA SER A 187 9.33 -30.04 11.89
C SER A 187 10.27 -29.11 11.13
N ASP A 188 11.55 -29.09 11.51
CA ASP A 188 12.59 -28.30 10.81
C ASP A 188 12.62 -28.56 9.30
N GLU A 189 12.44 -29.81 8.87
CA GLU A 189 12.34 -30.18 7.44
C GLU A 189 11.18 -29.48 6.74
N THR A 190 10.02 -29.38 7.41
CA THR A 190 8.84 -28.72 6.85
C THR A 190 9.01 -27.20 6.86
N LEU A 191 9.70 -26.64 7.87
CA LEU A 191 10.02 -25.22 7.93
C LEU A 191 10.93 -24.80 6.77
N GLU A 192 11.94 -25.62 6.45
CA GLU A 192 12.81 -25.38 5.28
C GLU A 192 12.02 -25.44 3.97
N GLU A 193 11.07 -26.36 3.82
CA GLU A 193 10.18 -26.39 2.66
C GLU A 193 9.28 -25.14 2.56
N VAL A 194 8.76 -24.66 3.69
CA VAL A 194 7.95 -23.42 3.74
C VAL A 194 8.79 -22.23 3.33
N TRP A 195 10.02 -22.12 3.84
CA TRP A 195 10.97 -21.08 3.48
C TRP A 195 11.29 -21.10 1.97
N GLY A 196 11.53 -22.29 1.40
CA GLY A 196 11.77 -22.45 -0.04
C GLY A 196 10.56 -22.14 -0.95
N LYS A 197 9.34 -22.10 -0.40
CA LYS A 197 8.10 -21.74 -1.11
C LYS A 197 7.81 -20.23 -1.07
N GLN A 198 8.60 -19.44 -0.35
CA GLN A 198 8.42 -17.99 -0.29
C GLN A 198 8.62 -17.31 -1.64
N HIS A 199 7.89 -16.22 -1.85
CA HIS A 199 8.01 -15.39 -3.03
C HIS A 199 9.06 -14.29 -2.83
N SER A 200 9.81 -13.98 -3.89
CA SER A 200 10.75 -12.86 -3.85
C SER A 200 10.01 -11.54 -3.63
N LEU A 201 10.47 -10.76 -2.65
CA LEU A 201 9.92 -9.43 -2.37
C LEU A 201 10.61 -8.37 -3.22
N GLN A 202 11.90 -8.56 -3.53
CA GLN A 202 12.62 -7.70 -4.48
C GLN A 202 12.00 -7.71 -5.88
N GLU A 203 11.44 -8.85 -6.33
CA GLU A 203 10.73 -8.89 -7.62
C GLU A 203 9.57 -7.90 -7.65
N ILE A 204 8.91 -7.61 -6.52
CA ILE A 204 7.74 -6.74 -6.43
C ILE A 204 8.14 -5.27 -6.63
N VAL A 205 9.26 -4.87 -6.02
CA VAL A 205 9.80 -3.51 -6.10
C VAL A 205 10.81 -3.33 -7.25
N ASP A 206 10.90 -4.32 -8.15
CA ASP A 206 11.72 -4.23 -9.36
C ASP A 206 11.22 -3.08 -10.25
N PRO A 207 12.11 -2.18 -10.74
CA PRO A 207 11.75 -1.08 -11.62
C PRO A 207 10.91 -1.48 -12.83
N LYS A 208 11.00 -2.73 -13.31
CA LYS A 208 10.17 -3.24 -14.43
C LYS A 208 8.67 -3.24 -14.14
N ASN A 209 8.28 -3.24 -12.86
CA ASN A 209 6.87 -3.22 -12.43
C ASN A 209 6.31 -1.80 -12.32
N PHE A 210 7.12 -0.78 -12.63
CA PHE A 210 6.75 0.62 -12.58
C PHE A 210 6.69 1.17 -14.00
N LYS A 211 5.63 1.92 -14.29
CA LYS A 211 5.55 2.69 -15.54
C LYS A 211 6.55 3.83 -15.49
N SER A 212 7.03 4.25 -16.66
CA SER A 212 7.88 5.43 -16.75
C SER A 212 7.15 6.71 -16.32
N TYR A 213 7.90 7.73 -15.93
CA TYR A 213 7.35 9.02 -15.54
C TYR A 213 6.41 9.60 -16.62
N ASP A 214 6.80 9.54 -17.90
CA ASP A 214 6.02 10.07 -19.01
C ASP A 214 4.69 9.32 -19.20
N GLU A 215 4.69 7.99 -19.03
CA GLU A 215 3.46 7.19 -19.10
C GLU A 215 2.52 7.49 -17.93
N LEU A 216 3.07 7.61 -16.72
CA LEU A 216 2.29 7.99 -15.53
C LEU A 216 1.71 9.39 -15.68
N LYS A 217 2.50 10.34 -16.18
CA LYS A 217 2.06 11.73 -16.42
C LYS A 217 0.99 11.80 -17.49
N ALA A 218 1.16 11.10 -18.61
CA ALA A 218 0.14 11.03 -19.65
C ALA A 218 -1.18 10.44 -19.12
N LYS A 219 -1.10 9.38 -18.29
CA LYS A 219 -2.27 8.78 -17.65
C LYS A 219 -2.91 9.74 -16.65
N LEU A 220 -2.13 10.45 -15.84
CA LEU A 220 -2.61 11.46 -14.90
C LEU A 220 -3.41 12.54 -15.64
N TYR A 221 -2.86 13.08 -16.73
CA TYR A 221 -3.48 14.17 -17.48
C TYR A 221 -4.79 13.73 -18.10
N LYS A 222 -4.82 12.51 -18.66
CA LYS A 222 -6.05 11.90 -19.17
C LYS A 222 -7.11 11.70 -18.07
N VAL A 223 -6.72 11.15 -16.91
CA VAL A 223 -7.66 10.89 -15.81
C VAL A 223 -8.22 12.20 -15.24
N LEU A 224 -7.42 13.26 -15.20
CA LEU A 224 -7.84 14.56 -14.69
C LEU A 224 -8.47 15.48 -15.76
N GLY A 225 -8.44 15.10 -17.04
CA GLY A 225 -8.94 15.93 -18.14
C GLY A 225 -8.09 17.19 -18.41
N LEU A 226 -6.79 17.14 -18.09
CA LEU A 226 -5.85 18.26 -18.23
C LEU A 226 -5.28 18.40 -19.64
N ASP A 227 -5.51 17.41 -20.51
CA ASP A 227 -5.09 17.38 -21.92
C ASP A 227 -6.01 18.19 -22.84
N GLY A 228 -7.05 18.83 -22.30
CA GLY A 228 -8.06 19.56 -23.08
C GLY A 228 -9.08 18.65 -23.77
N SER A 229 -9.03 17.34 -23.52
CA SER A 229 -10.02 16.38 -24.00
C SER A 229 -11.28 16.51 -23.14
N THR A 230 -12.38 17.00 -23.71
CA THR A 230 -13.70 16.96 -23.08
C THR A 230 -14.17 15.52 -22.96
N HIS A 231 -13.80 14.85 -21.89
CA HIS A 231 -14.41 13.58 -21.51
C HIS A 231 -15.80 13.88 -20.93
N ALA A 232 -16.83 13.63 -21.72
CA ALA A 232 -18.21 13.74 -21.29
C ALA A 232 -18.43 12.83 -20.07
N PRO A 233 -19.08 13.31 -18.99
CA PRO A 233 -19.49 12.43 -17.91
C PRO A 233 -20.42 11.36 -18.49
N THR A 234 -20.15 10.08 -18.23
CA THR A 234 -21.13 9.02 -18.47
C THR A 234 -22.29 9.20 -17.50
N VAL A 235 -23.23 10.06 -17.89
CA VAL A 235 -24.55 10.18 -17.27
C VAL A 235 -25.38 9.02 -17.81
N THR A 236 -25.77 8.11 -16.92
CA THR A 236 -26.83 7.14 -17.19
C THR A 236 -28.08 7.90 -17.59
N ALA A 237 -28.60 7.58 -18.78
CA ALA A 237 -29.72 8.24 -19.42
C ALA A 237 -30.99 8.25 -18.55
N GLU A 238 -31.63 9.42 -18.45
CA GLU A 238 -33.08 9.61 -18.63
C GLU A 238 -33.42 11.12 -18.79
N ASP A 239 -34.01 11.42 -19.95
CA ASP A 239 -34.84 12.56 -20.38
C ASP A 239 -34.36 14.04 -20.42
N ASP A 240 -34.12 14.45 -21.67
CA ASP A 240 -34.76 15.56 -22.42
C ASP A 240 -34.53 17.07 -22.11
N ASN A 241 -33.97 17.70 -23.15
CA ASN A 241 -34.23 19.04 -23.72
C ASN A 241 -34.00 20.31 -22.88
N ALA A 242 -32.91 21.03 -23.20
CA ALA A 242 -33.00 22.38 -23.75
C ALA A 242 -31.61 22.91 -24.14
N ALA A 243 -31.53 23.45 -25.36
CA ALA A 243 -30.39 24.18 -25.88
C ALA A 243 -30.16 25.50 -25.13
N VAL A 244 -28.92 25.78 -24.75
CA VAL A 244 -28.39 27.16 -24.67
C VAL A 244 -26.91 27.15 -25.06
N GLY A 245 -26.58 27.86 -26.13
CA GLY A 245 -25.21 28.12 -26.56
C GLY A 245 -24.54 29.11 -25.62
N PHE A 246 -23.32 28.79 -25.21
CA PHE A 246 -22.45 29.71 -24.46
C PHE A 246 -21.12 29.86 -25.19
N THR A 247 -20.89 31.03 -25.77
CA THR A 247 -19.60 31.49 -26.29
C THR A 247 -18.91 32.34 -25.22
N PRO A 248 -17.81 31.88 -24.59
CA PRO A 248 -17.06 32.73 -23.68
C PRO A 248 -16.20 33.71 -24.49
N ASN A 249 -16.45 34.99 -24.28
CA ASN A 249 -15.65 36.12 -24.76
C ASN A 249 -14.64 36.48 -23.67
N PHE A 250 -13.39 36.03 -23.78
CA PHE A 250 -12.34 36.43 -22.83
C PHE A 250 -11.50 37.57 -23.43
N LYS A 251 -11.63 38.74 -22.80
CA LYS A 251 -10.86 39.95 -23.10
C LYS A 251 -9.49 39.79 -22.44
N GLU A 252 -8.43 39.81 -23.24
CA GLU A 252 -7.04 39.90 -22.77
C GLU A 252 -6.88 41.09 -21.82
N ARG A 253 -6.26 40.85 -20.66
CA ARG A 253 -5.76 41.91 -19.79
C ARG A 253 -4.29 41.62 -19.49
N SER A 254 -3.44 42.54 -19.93
CA SER A 254 -1.99 42.52 -19.83
C SER A 254 -1.49 42.46 -18.38
N ALA A 255 -0.40 41.71 -18.20
CA ALA A 255 0.36 41.57 -16.96
C ALA A 255 1.06 42.87 -16.52
N PRO A 256 1.35 43.04 -15.22
CA PRO A 256 2.49 43.79 -14.76
C PRO A 256 3.60 42.87 -14.22
N GLU A 257 4.84 43.28 -14.52
CA GLU A 257 6.13 42.72 -14.13
C GLU A 257 6.56 43.22 -12.73
N SER A 258 7.65 42.63 -12.19
CA SER A 258 8.39 42.90 -10.92
C SER A 258 7.96 42.02 -9.73
N GLU A 259 8.83 41.43 -8.90
CA GLU A 259 10.29 41.51 -8.71
C GLU A 259 10.76 40.29 -7.88
N VAL A 260 12.06 39.97 -7.99
CA VAL A 260 12.73 38.80 -7.42
C VAL A 260 13.06 39.03 -5.95
N THR A 261 12.63 38.14 -5.03
CA THR A 261 13.31 37.97 -3.72
C THR A 261 13.25 36.52 -3.22
N SER A 262 14.29 36.21 -2.45
CA SER A 262 14.87 34.92 -2.06
C SER A 262 14.01 33.95 -1.25
N SER A 263 14.24 32.66 -1.51
CA SER A 263 13.79 31.49 -0.73
C SER A 263 14.14 31.54 0.76
N PRO A 264 13.32 30.89 1.61
CA PRO A 264 13.82 30.17 2.75
C PRO A 264 13.64 28.65 2.61
N THR A 265 14.58 28.00 3.25
CA THR A 265 14.90 26.57 3.40
C THR A 265 13.73 25.66 3.80
N LEU A 266 13.77 24.47 3.20
CA LEU A 266 13.02 23.27 3.50
C LEU A 266 13.10 22.90 5.00
N ALA A 267 11.94 22.68 5.62
CA ALA A 267 11.81 21.80 6.77
C ALA A 267 11.27 20.47 6.25
N SER A 268 12.17 19.52 6.05
CA SER A 268 11.87 18.10 5.93
C SER A 268 11.40 17.60 7.29
N ASP A 269 10.11 17.28 7.39
CA ASP A 269 9.57 16.41 8.44
C ASP A 269 9.70 14.98 7.92
N ASP A 270 10.91 14.42 8.05
CA ASP A 270 11.19 12.98 7.88
C ASP A 270 11.45 12.39 9.26
N GLY A 271 10.39 11.91 9.89
CA GLY A 271 10.46 11.08 11.10
C GLY A 271 10.47 9.57 10.79
N ASP A 272 10.60 9.18 9.51
CA ASP A 272 10.39 7.79 9.06
C ASP A 272 11.69 7.03 8.72
N ASP A 273 12.86 7.68 8.74
CA ASP A 273 14.18 7.08 8.42
C ASP A 273 14.84 6.37 9.62
N GLU A 274 14.55 6.78 10.86
CA GLU A 274 15.12 6.13 12.05
C GLU A 274 14.70 4.66 12.20
N SER A 275 13.54 4.27 11.65
CA SER A 275 13.06 2.89 11.67
C SER A 275 13.88 1.98 10.74
N LEU A 276 14.35 2.46 9.60
CA LEU A 276 15.04 1.64 8.59
C LEU A 276 16.50 1.36 8.94
N ASP A 277 17.18 2.34 9.52
CA ASP A 277 18.58 2.17 9.91
C ASP A 277 18.73 1.21 11.11
N PHE A 278 17.69 1.08 11.92
CA PHE A 278 17.63 0.07 12.98
C PHE A 278 17.45 -1.35 12.43
N PHE A 279 16.58 -1.58 11.43
CA PHE A 279 16.43 -2.92 10.81
C PHE A 279 17.71 -3.37 10.09
N LYS A 280 18.47 -2.47 9.48
CA LYS A 280 19.80 -2.79 8.94
C LYS A 280 20.77 -3.21 10.04
N SER A 281 20.75 -2.56 11.20
CA SER A 281 21.64 -2.92 12.33
C SER A 281 21.38 -4.33 12.88
N LEU A 282 20.13 -4.80 12.83
CA LEU A 282 19.76 -6.17 13.21
C LEU A 282 20.18 -7.23 12.18
N ALA A 283 20.29 -6.85 10.90
CA ALA A 283 20.78 -7.73 9.85
C ALA A 283 22.32 -7.84 9.82
N GLU A 284 23.04 -6.84 10.37
CA GLU A 284 24.51 -6.83 10.43
C GLU A 284 25.09 -7.55 11.67
N ASP A 285 24.27 -7.85 12.69
CA ASP A 285 24.68 -8.49 13.95
C ASP A 285 24.59 -10.04 13.95
N ASN A 286 24.56 -10.69 12.78
CA ASN A 286 24.66 -12.16 12.63
C ASN A 286 25.73 -12.60 11.63
#